data_AF-A0A2D9TF04-F1
#
_entry.id   AF-A0A2D9TF04-F1
#
_cell.length_a   1.000
_cell.length_b   1.000
_cell.length_c   1.000
_cell.angle_alpha   90.00
_cell.angle_beta   90.00
_cell.angle_gamma   90.00
#
_symmetry.space_group_name_H-M   'P 1'
#
loop_
_entity.id
_entity.type
_entity.pdbx_description
1 polymer ?
#
loop_
_entity_poly.entity_id
_entity_poly.type
_entity_poly.pdbx_seq_one_letter_code
_entity_poly.pdbx_strand_id
1 'polypeptide(L)'
;MLDALVPTTKTSGEAWDGFGGAPDPAVIVRSGTRMLGFTPEAGDVFEATFNYTTPNDVTAEELMTDLVFEVVDVDAAANDTAGACRYSNLDPQVILGGATQTLECPRDASASRAGFSLRWQVTRR
;
A
#
# COMPACT_ATOMS: atom_id res chain seq x y z
N MET A 1 -10.75 -5.17 3.33
CA MET A 1 -10.96 -3.86 2.70
C MET A 1 -9.65 -3.12 2.78
N LEU A 2 -9.22 -2.54 1.66
CA LEU A 2 -7.96 -1.84 1.48
C LEU A 2 -8.21 -0.66 0.53
N ASP A 3 -7.96 0.56 0.99
CA ASP A 3 -8.10 1.82 0.21
C ASP A 3 -6.78 2.60 0.29
N ALA A 4 -6.29 3.19 -0.81
CA ALA A 4 -5.06 3.99 -0.79
C ALA A 4 -5.22 5.36 -1.48
N LEU A 5 -4.64 6.40 -0.90
CA LEU A 5 -4.55 7.73 -1.48
C LEU A 5 -3.11 7.99 -1.91
N VAL A 6 -2.86 8.17 -3.20
CA VAL A 6 -1.51 8.40 -3.74
C VAL A 6 -1.33 9.90 -4.04
N PRO A 7 -0.12 10.47 -3.99
CA PRO A 7 0.09 11.90 -4.23
C PRO A 7 0.13 12.23 -5.72
N THR A 8 -0.17 13.49 -6.04
CA THR A 8 -0.25 14.00 -7.42
C THR A 8 1.09 14.06 -8.19
N THR A 9 2.23 13.84 -7.52
CA THR A 9 3.58 13.90 -8.14
C THR A 9 4.54 12.95 -7.44
N LYS A 10 5.57 12.48 -8.16
CA LYS A 10 6.73 11.80 -7.53
C LYS A 10 7.42 12.71 -6.51
N THR A 11 8.26 12.11 -5.68
CA THR A 11 9.04 12.83 -4.65
C THR A 11 9.91 13.95 -5.17
N SER A 12 10.44 13.80 -6.39
CA SER A 12 11.26 14.77 -7.12
C SER A 12 10.45 15.94 -7.70
N GLY A 13 9.10 15.87 -7.66
CA GLY A 13 8.23 16.79 -8.41
C GLY A 13 8.06 16.41 -9.88
N GLU A 14 8.65 15.29 -10.31
CA GLU A 14 8.50 14.73 -11.65
C GLU A 14 7.13 14.06 -11.83
N ALA A 15 6.73 13.93 -13.10
CA ALA A 15 5.55 13.17 -13.48
C ALA A 15 5.74 11.68 -13.18
N TRP A 16 4.63 10.98 -13.01
CA TRP A 16 4.65 9.55 -12.70
C TRP A 16 5.08 8.73 -13.92
N ASP A 17 4.53 9.03 -15.10
CA ASP A 17 4.95 8.40 -16.35
C ASP A 17 5.95 9.26 -17.17
N GLY A 18 6.51 8.66 -18.22
CA GLY A 18 7.42 9.31 -19.16
C GLY A 18 6.78 10.36 -20.09
N PHE A 19 5.46 10.54 -20.05
CA PHE A 19 4.68 11.46 -20.88
C PHE A 19 4.02 12.62 -20.10
N GLY A 20 4.14 12.67 -18.78
CA GLY A 20 3.53 13.69 -17.93
C GLY A 20 2.18 13.31 -17.27
N GLY A 21 1.74 12.06 -17.37
CA GLY A 21 0.46 11.54 -16.89
C GLY A 21 0.47 11.07 -15.43
N ALA A 22 -0.72 10.64 -14.96
CA ALA A 22 -0.93 10.15 -13.61
C ALA A 22 -0.41 8.70 -13.49
N PRO A 23 -0.13 8.20 -12.26
CA PRO A 23 0.33 6.83 -12.09
C PRO A 23 -0.81 5.84 -12.34
N ASP A 24 -0.42 4.57 -12.49
CA ASP A 24 -1.26 3.39 -12.43
C ASP A 24 -1.09 2.69 -11.06
N PRO A 25 -1.57 3.27 -9.93
CA PRO A 25 -1.25 2.76 -8.61
C PRO A 25 -1.78 1.36 -8.34
N ALA A 26 -0.98 0.55 -7.65
CA ALA A 26 -1.37 -0.71 -7.06
C ALA A 26 -0.72 -0.89 -5.67
N VAL A 27 -1.33 -1.69 -4.80
CA VAL A 27 -0.83 -1.97 -3.45
C VAL A 27 -0.40 -3.42 -3.31
N ILE A 28 0.87 -3.61 -2.96
CA ILE A 28 1.45 -4.88 -2.54
C ILE A 28 1.34 -4.97 -1.02
N VAL A 29 0.76 -6.08 -0.53
CA VAL A 29 0.68 -6.37 0.90
C VAL A 29 1.59 -7.54 1.22
N ARG A 30 2.44 -7.41 2.25
CA ARG A 30 3.38 -8.45 2.69
C ARG A 30 3.34 -8.65 4.20
N SER A 31 3.67 -9.87 4.63
CA SER A 31 4.04 -10.20 6.00
C SER A 31 5.50 -10.61 6.00
N GLY A 32 6.40 -9.75 6.49
CA GLY A 32 7.83 -9.91 6.30
C GLY A 32 8.20 -9.98 4.82
N THR A 33 8.80 -11.10 4.40
CA THR A 33 9.15 -11.35 2.99
C THR A 33 8.02 -12.00 2.18
N ARG A 34 7.00 -12.56 2.84
CA ARG A 34 5.89 -13.26 2.18
C ARG A 34 4.91 -12.25 1.60
N MET A 35 4.62 -12.39 0.32
CA MET A 35 3.55 -11.63 -0.35
C MET A 35 2.19 -12.20 0.05
N LEU A 36 1.33 -11.35 0.62
CA LEU A 36 -0.03 -11.70 1.01
C LEU A 36 -1.02 -11.42 -0.10
N GLY A 37 -0.79 -10.37 -0.88
CA GLY A 37 -1.63 -10.02 -2.02
C GLY A 37 -1.12 -8.83 -2.79
N PHE A 38 -1.72 -8.64 -3.96
CA PHE A 38 -1.52 -7.50 -4.84
C PHE A 38 -2.90 -7.06 -5.32
N THR A 39 -3.20 -5.78 -5.20
CA THR A 39 -4.43 -5.24 -5.78
C THR A 39 -4.32 -5.21 -7.31
N PRO A 40 -5.45 -5.20 -8.04
CA PRO A 40 -5.44 -4.65 -9.40
C PRO A 40 -4.88 -3.22 -9.38
N GLU A 41 -4.27 -2.80 -10.48
CA GLU A 41 -3.93 -1.40 -10.71
C GLU A 41 -5.18 -0.55 -10.93
N ALA A 42 -5.13 0.71 -10.53
CA ALA A 42 -6.11 1.71 -10.92
C ALA A 42 -5.44 2.63 -11.94
N GLY A 43 -5.93 2.64 -13.18
CA GLY A 43 -5.18 3.29 -14.27
C GLY A 43 -5.36 4.80 -14.34
N ASP A 44 -4.26 5.54 -14.58
CA ASP A 44 -4.17 7.00 -14.78
C ASP A 44 -4.94 7.80 -13.72
N VAL A 45 -4.68 7.51 -12.44
CA VAL A 45 -5.30 8.20 -11.30
C VAL A 45 -4.32 8.55 -10.19
N PHE A 46 -4.53 9.70 -9.56
CA PHE A 46 -3.81 10.07 -8.34
C PHE A 46 -4.46 9.50 -7.07
N GLU A 47 -5.73 9.12 -7.11
CA GLU A 47 -6.45 8.58 -5.96
C GLU A 47 -7.12 7.25 -6.34
N ALA A 48 -6.87 6.18 -5.57
CA ALA A 48 -7.31 4.84 -5.92
C ALA A 48 -7.97 4.09 -4.75
N THR A 49 -9.28 3.87 -4.84
CA THR A 49 -9.99 3.01 -3.89
C THR A 49 -10.07 1.59 -4.45
N PHE A 50 -9.25 0.67 -3.92
CA PHE A 50 -9.16 -0.69 -4.45
C PHE A 50 -10.29 -1.61 -3.96
N ASN A 51 -10.91 -1.33 -2.81
CA ASN A 51 -11.89 -2.22 -2.16
C ASN A 51 -11.42 -3.69 -2.07
N TYR A 52 -10.10 -3.89 -1.99
CA TYR A 52 -9.51 -5.21 -2.15
C TYR A 52 -9.48 -5.98 -0.82
N THR A 53 -9.55 -7.31 -0.92
CA THR A 53 -9.35 -8.22 0.21
C THR A 53 -8.23 -9.18 -0.20
N THR A 54 -7.14 -9.17 0.55
CA THR A 54 -6.00 -10.05 0.31
C THR A 54 -6.40 -11.51 0.50
N PRO A 55 -5.79 -12.45 -0.24
CA PRO A 55 -5.93 -13.88 -0.02
C PRO A 55 -5.78 -14.30 1.46
N ASN A 56 -6.57 -15.30 1.84
CA ASN A 56 -6.67 -15.84 3.20
C ASN A 56 -5.48 -16.79 3.52
N ASP A 57 -5.32 -17.17 4.79
CA ASP A 57 -4.23 -18.00 5.36
C ASP A 57 -2.98 -17.25 5.82
N VAL A 58 -3.20 -16.20 6.62
CA VAL A 58 -2.15 -15.53 7.41
C VAL A 58 -2.53 -15.64 8.87
N THR A 59 -1.60 -16.10 9.70
CA THR A 59 -1.80 -16.17 11.13
C THR A 59 -1.77 -14.76 11.75
N ALA A 60 -2.45 -14.59 12.88
CA ALA A 60 -2.37 -13.34 13.62
C ALA A 60 -0.92 -12.99 14.02
N GLU A 61 -0.12 -14.00 14.36
CA GLU A 61 1.29 -13.84 14.75
C GLU A 61 2.16 -13.29 13.61
N GLU A 62 1.97 -13.82 12.39
CA GLU A 62 2.64 -13.31 11.20
C GLU A 62 2.31 -11.83 10.95
N LEU A 63 1.02 -11.45 11.01
CA LEU A 63 0.59 -10.07 10.82
C LEU A 63 1.13 -9.11 11.88
N MET A 64 1.25 -9.55 13.13
CA MET A 64 1.77 -8.71 14.23
C MET A 64 3.25 -8.39 14.11
N THR A 65 4.00 -9.28 13.46
CA THR A 65 5.45 -9.22 13.43
C THR A 65 5.95 -8.17 12.43
N ASP A 66 5.44 -8.20 11.20
CA ASP A 66 5.95 -7.33 10.13
C ASP A 66 4.93 -7.18 8.99
N LEU A 67 3.92 -6.34 9.16
CA LEU A 67 2.96 -6.04 8.08
C LEU A 67 3.47 -4.88 7.24
N VAL A 68 3.61 -5.10 5.93
CA VAL A 68 4.13 -4.12 4.99
C VAL A 68 3.12 -3.84 3.90
N PHE A 69 2.89 -2.56 3.63
CA PHE A 69 2.15 -2.07 2.49
C PHE A 69 3.09 -1.28 1.60
N GLU A 70 3.17 -1.64 0.33
CA GLU A 70 3.95 -0.95 -0.67
C GLU A 70 3.02 -0.50 -1.79
N VAL A 71 3.06 0.79 -2.11
CA VAL A 71 2.38 1.36 -3.27
C VAL A 71 3.39 1.43 -4.40
N VAL A 72 2.98 0.95 -5.57
CA VAL A 72 3.76 0.99 -6.80
C VAL A 72 2.94 1.65 -7.89
N ASP A 73 3.63 2.31 -8.81
CA ASP A 73 3.14 2.68 -10.13
C ASP A 73 3.40 1.48 -11.06
N VAL A 74 2.37 0.95 -11.72
CA VAL A 74 2.50 -0.25 -12.53
C VAL A 74 2.87 0.13 -13.96
N ASP A 75 4.03 -0.33 -14.42
CA ASP A 75 4.55 -0.05 -15.76
C ASP A 75 4.72 -1.35 -16.55
N ALA A 76 4.62 -1.26 -17.88
CA ALA A 76 4.85 -2.39 -18.78
C ALA A 76 6.28 -2.97 -18.69
N ALA A 77 7.27 -2.16 -18.28
CA ALA A 77 8.67 -2.54 -18.22
C ALA A 77 9.15 -2.86 -16.79
N ALA A 78 8.89 -1.98 -15.83
CA ALA A 78 9.25 -2.18 -14.43
C ALA A 78 8.48 -1.19 -13.54
N ASN A 79 7.78 -1.69 -12.52
CA ASN A 79 7.02 -0.86 -11.60
C ASN A 79 7.93 0.09 -10.80
N ASP A 80 7.53 1.36 -10.71
CA ASP A 80 8.17 2.35 -9.85
C ASP A 80 7.57 2.30 -8.43
N THR A 81 8.39 2.09 -7.40
CA THR A 81 7.90 2.14 -6.02
C THR A 81 7.53 3.58 -5.63
N ALA A 82 6.23 3.85 -5.46
CA ALA A 82 5.72 5.11 -4.94
C ALA A 82 6.03 5.30 -3.45
N GLY A 83 6.06 4.21 -2.68
CA GLY A 83 6.44 4.23 -1.26
C GLY A 83 6.09 2.94 -0.54
N ALA A 84 6.63 2.79 0.67
CA ALA A 84 6.32 1.64 1.51
C ALA A 84 6.19 2.04 2.99
N CYS A 85 5.21 1.42 3.64
CA CYS A 85 4.89 1.52 5.04
C CYS A 85 5.08 0.16 5.70
N ARG A 86 5.84 0.12 6.79
CA ARG A 86 6.10 -1.09 7.56
C ARG A 86 5.57 -0.91 8.98
N TYR A 87 4.90 -1.93 9.48
CA TYR A 87 4.39 -1.98 10.84
C TYR A 87 4.94 -3.20 11.56
N SER A 88 5.67 -2.93 12.64
CA SER A 88 6.06 -3.91 13.64
C SER A 88 5.32 -3.61 14.94
N ASN A 89 5.01 -4.65 15.71
CA ASN A 89 4.35 -4.55 17.03
C ASN A 89 2.93 -3.97 16.99
N LEU A 90 2.19 -4.38 15.97
CA LEU A 90 0.76 -4.10 15.82
C LEU A 90 -0.05 -4.70 16.99
N ASP A 91 -0.94 -3.92 17.62
CA ASP A 91 -1.75 -4.41 18.76
C ASP A 91 -2.79 -5.44 18.29
N PRO A 92 -2.69 -6.71 18.72
CA PRO A 92 -3.62 -7.76 18.31
C PRO A 92 -5.07 -7.48 18.69
N GLN A 93 -5.33 -6.81 19.81
CA GLN A 93 -6.71 -6.54 20.24
C GLN A 93 -7.38 -5.53 19.32
N VAL A 94 -6.63 -4.54 18.86
CA VAL A 94 -7.12 -3.49 17.94
C VAL A 94 -7.39 -4.09 16.55
N ILE A 95 -6.48 -4.92 16.05
CA ILE A 95 -6.53 -5.38 14.65
C ILE A 95 -7.47 -6.57 14.49
N LEU A 96 -7.37 -7.55 15.38
CA LEU A 96 -8.21 -8.74 15.29
C LEU A 96 -9.66 -8.44 15.73
N GLY A 97 -9.92 -7.27 16.31
CA GLY A 97 -11.28 -6.78 16.61
C GLY A 97 -12.05 -6.32 15.38
N GLY A 98 -11.42 -6.27 14.20
CA GLY A 98 -12.06 -5.85 12.95
C GLY A 98 -12.18 -4.33 12.80
N ALA A 99 -11.50 -3.56 13.63
CA ALA A 99 -11.49 -2.10 13.51
C ALA A 99 -10.75 -1.68 12.23
N THR A 100 -11.34 -0.75 11.47
CA THR A 100 -10.66 -0.10 10.35
C THR A 100 -9.49 0.72 10.88
N GLN A 101 -8.31 0.43 10.37
CA GLN A 101 -7.08 1.18 10.60
C GLN A 101 -6.91 2.20 9.48
N THR A 102 -6.44 3.40 9.82
CA THR A 102 -5.98 4.40 8.84
C THR A 102 -4.50 4.62 9.09
N LEU A 103 -3.70 4.52 8.04
CA LEU A 103 -2.26 4.67 8.07
C LEU A 103 -1.87 5.87 7.23
N GLU A 104 -1.02 6.71 7.79
CA GLU A 104 -0.41 7.82 7.08
C GLU A 104 1.05 7.46 6.82
N CYS A 105 1.37 7.16 5.56
CA CYS A 105 2.71 6.84 5.11
C CYS A 105 3.38 8.13 4.66
N PRO A 106 4.36 8.65 5.42
CA PRO A 106 4.91 9.96 5.15
C PRO A 106 5.68 9.97 3.83
N ARG A 107 5.64 11.12 3.16
CA ARG A 107 6.55 11.43 2.06
C ARG A 107 8.00 11.39 2.56
N ASP A 108 8.86 10.69 1.85
CA ASP A 108 10.30 10.64 2.11
C ASP A 108 11.07 10.92 0.81
N ALA A 109 11.45 12.18 0.62
CA ALA A 109 12.21 12.60 -0.55
C ALA A 109 13.62 12.00 -0.62
N SER A 110 14.21 11.60 0.51
CA SER A 110 15.54 11.00 0.53
C SER A 110 15.54 9.54 0.05
N ALA A 111 14.38 8.87 0.18
CA ALA A 111 14.15 7.50 -0.27
C ALA A 111 13.28 7.41 -1.54
N SER A 112 13.02 8.55 -2.20
CA SER A 112 12.13 8.66 -3.37
C SER A 112 10.71 8.11 -3.14
N ARG A 113 10.10 8.39 -1.97
CA ARG A 113 8.75 7.93 -1.62
C ARG A 113 7.75 9.08 -1.56
N ALA A 114 6.74 9.07 -2.41
CA ALA A 114 5.71 10.11 -2.48
C ALA A 114 4.88 10.22 -1.18
N GLY A 115 4.78 9.14 -0.40
CA GLY A 115 3.87 9.03 0.73
C GLY A 115 2.46 8.61 0.27
N PHE A 116 1.62 8.12 1.16
CA PHE A 116 0.23 7.74 0.85
C PHE A 116 -0.58 7.55 2.13
N SER A 117 -1.90 7.68 2.05
CA SER A 117 -2.78 7.29 3.16
C SER A 117 -3.42 5.95 2.82
N LEU A 118 -3.50 5.02 3.77
CA LEU A 118 -4.07 3.69 3.55
C LEU A 118 -5.11 3.36 4.61
N ARG A 119 -6.31 2.95 4.20
CA ARG A 119 -7.31 2.36 5.12
C ARG A 119 -7.36 0.85 4.94
N TRP A 120 -7.30 0.10 6.03
CA TRP A 120 -7.37 -1.36 5.99
C TRP A 120 -8.09 -1.95 7.19
N GLN A 121 -8.56 -3.19 7.07
CA GLN A 121 -9.16 -3.93 8.18
C GLN A 121 -8.91 -5.43 8.05
N VAL A 122 -8.74 -6.11 9.18
CA VAL A 122 -8.69 -7.59 9.23
C VAL A 122 -10.08 -8.12 9.47
N THR A 123 -10.53 -9.02 8.60
CA THR A 123 -11.78 -9.76 8.78
C THR A 123 -11.45 -11.19 9.12
N ARG A 124 -11.94 -11.68 10.27
CA ARG A 124 -11.91 -13.11 10.60
C ARG A 124 -12.93 -13.83 9.73
N ARG A 125 -12.56 -14.98 9.18
CA ARG A 125 -13.48 -15.92 8.54
C ARG A 125 -13.55 -17.19 9.39
#